data_AF-A0A963SJR2-F1
#
_entry.id   AF-A0A963SJR2-F1
#
_cell.length_a   1.000
_cell.length_b   1.000
_cell.length_c   1.000
_cell.angle_alpha   90.00
_cell.angle_beta   90.00
_cell.angle_gamma   90.00
#
_symmetry.space_group_name_H-M   'P 1'
#
loop_
_entity.id
_entity.type
_entity.pdbx_description
1 polymer ?
#
loop_
_entity_poly.entity_id
_entity_poly.type
_entity_poly.pdbx_seq_one_letter_code
_entity_poly.pdbx_strand_id
1 'polypeptide(L)'
;MSAHDHSSFTRVETRLPTSDVSAATGFVGLAGLIAWVMFCRNYGDMADLIGLPGPRQPMSGPYAAVLALVFSAGPMVLWSIFVDKVHRRASTGLDWDNPRPLGHDLDVSVVKLAGLWATYAIIAGLYCLARWYWQGQYLFAMEIIGAAAIPLVVLSVPYVLWLDRVMVEPRDGAWHFGAMLTGREGWDPEQVKKHWRAWIIKGFFSAFMISILPGGFAFVVENNAQGIFADPARLAQLCIEMLFVIDVQIGTVGYLLTMRPLDAHIRSGNPFLGGWLAALICYPPLVFAFMGPDGMIAYEHNTAGWAHWLGGSPAVLYGWGALLVLLTGIYAWATMAFGIRFSNLTYRGV
;
A
#
# COMPACT_ATOMS: atom_id res chain seq x y z
N MET A 1 -16.42 -50.22 45.49
CA MET A 1 -16.21 -48.75 45.47
C MET A 1 -15.83 -48.37 44.06
N SER A 2 -16.60 -47.46 43.48
CA SER A 2 -16.68 -47.14 42.05
C SER A 2 -15.43 -46.43 41.52
N ALA A 3 -15.20 -46.65 40.23
CA ALA A 3 -14.12 -46.17 39.38
C ALA A 3 -13.88 -44.65 39.44
N HIS A 4 -12.60 -44.30 39.28
CA HIS A 4 -12.08 -42.96 39.10
C HIS A 4 -12.73 -42.26 37.89
N ASP A 5 -13.44 -41.17 38.17
CA ASP A 5 -13.99 -40.26 37.18
C ASP A 5 -12.89 -39.27 36.74
N HIS A 6 -12.18 -39.61 35.66
CA HIS A 6 -11.23 -38.74 34.98
C HIS A 6 -11.67 -38.54 33.53
N SER A 7 -12.66 -37.67 33.27
CA SER A 7 -12.79 -37.02 31.96
C SER A 7 -13.73 -35.81 31.96
N SER A 8 -13.30 -34.69 32.54
CA SER A 8 -13.85 -33.38 32.17
C SER A 8 -12.83 -32.60 31.34
N PHE A 9 -12.63 -33.02 30.08
CA PHE A 9 -12.04 -32.12 29.10
C PHE A 9 -13.09 -31.07 28.75
N THR A 10 -13.02 -29.92 29.42
CA THR A 10 -13.77 -28.73 29.03
C THR A 10 -13.36 -28.39 27.61
N ARG A 11 -14.27 -28.61 26.64
CA ARG A 11 -14.09 -28.16 25.27
C ARG A 11 -14.09 -26.63 25.31
N VAL A 12 -12.90 -26.03 25.40
CA VAL A 12 -12.74 -24.60 25.14
C VAL A 12 -13.15 -24.41 23.70
N GLU A 13 -14.28 -23.74 23.46
CA GLU A 13 -14.61 -23.28 22.12
C GLU A 13 -13.47 -22.39 21.65
N THR A 14 -12.59 -22.93 20.81
CA THR A 14 -11.52 -22.17 20.18
C THR A 14 -12.17 -21.26 19.15
N ARG A 15 -12.70 -20.13 19.62
CA ARG A 15 -13.13 -19.05 18.75
C ARG A 15 -11.88 -18.54 18.06
N LEU A 16 -11.86 -18.64 16.73
CA LEU A 16 -10.76 -18.09 15.93
C LEU A 16 -10.56 -16.62 16.33
N PRO A 17 -9.30 -16.16 16.47
CA PRO A 17 -9.04 -14.76 16.77
C PRO A 17 -9.72 -13.91 15.69
N THR A 18 -10.43 -12.87 16.14
CA THR A 18 -11.09 -11.94 15.25
C THR A 18 -10.04 -11.23 14.39
N SER A 19 -10.24 -11.20 13.07
CA SER A 19 -9.36 -10.46 12.17
C SER A 19 -9.23 -9.01 12.63
N ASP A 20 -7.99 -8.55 12.73
CA ASP A 20 -7.64 -7.16 13.04
C ASP A 20 -8.09 -6.20 11.93
N VAL A 21 -8.42 -6.71 10.74
CA VAL A 21 -8.92 -5.94 9.59
C VAL A 21 -10.29 -6.43 9.16
N SER A 22 -11.23 -5.49 9.04
CA SER A 22 -12.54 -5.76 8.45
C SER A 22 -12.41 -5.89 6.93
N ALA A 23 -12.83 -7.03 6.37
CA ALA A 23 -12.87 -7.21 4.91
C ALA A 23 -13.74 -6.13 4.21
N ALA A 24 -14.72 -5.58 4.92
CA ALA A 24 -15.55 -4.50 4.41
C ALA A 24 -14.74 -3.25 4.04
N THR A 25 -13.64 -2.98 4.75
CA THR A 25 -12.75 -1.85 4.43
C THR A 25 -12.20 -2.00 3.02
N GLY A 26 -11.65 -3.16 2.66
CA GLY A 26 -11.18 -3.43 1.30
C GLY A 26 -12.25 -3.25 0.23
N PHE A 27 -13.45 -3.76 0.49
CA PHE A 27 -14.58 -3.66 -0.44
C PHE A 27 -15.07 -2.23 -0.68
N VAL A 28 -15.16 -1.38 0.36
CA VAL A 28 -15.56 0.02 0.16
C VAL A 28 -14.49 0.81 -0.59
N GLY A 29 -13.21 0.48 -0.38
CA GLY A 29 -12.11 1.05 -1.16
C GLY A 29 -12.16 0.63 -2.63
N LEU A 30 -12.44 -0.65 -2.88
CA LEU A 30 -12.65 -1.18 -4.23
C LEU A 30 -13.85 -0.52 -4.92
N ALA A 31 -14.96 -0.33 -4.21
CA ALA A 31 -16.13 0.35 -4.75
C ALA A 31 -15.81 1.80 -5.17
N GLY A 32 -15.06 2.53 -4.33
CA GLY A 32 -14.58 3.87 -4.65
C GLY A 32 -13.65 3.90 -5.86
N LEU A 33 -12.72 2.95 -5.95
CA LEU A 33 -11.82 2.80 -7.10
C LEU A 33 -12.60 2.51 -8.39
N ILE A 34 -13.54 1.56 -8.36
CA ILE A 34 -14.38 1.23 -9.52
C ILE A 34 -15.19 2.45 -9.96
N ALA A 35 -15.79 3.18 -9.01
CA ALA A 35 -16.54 4.39 -9.33
C ALA A 35 -15.66 5.44 -10.04
N TRP A 36 -14.43 5.63 -9.58
CA TRP A 36 -13.48 6.54 -10.21
C TRP A 36 -13.03 6.07 -11.60
N VAL A 37 -12.70 4.78 -11.76
CA VAL A 37 -12.34 4.21 -13.07
C VAL A 37 -13.49 4.38 -14.06
N MET A 38 -14.73 4.12 -13.64
CA MET A 38 -15.91 4.30 -14.46
C MET A 38 -16.12 5.77 -14.84
N PHE A 39 -15.90 6.69 -13.90
CA PHE A 39 -15.92 8.14 -14.20
C PHE A 39 -14.86 8.51 -15.24
N CYS A 40 -13.61 8.12 -15.04
CA CYS A 40 -12.52 8.43 -15.97
C CYS A 40 -12.76 7.85 -17.36
N ARG A 41 -13.25 6.62 -17.44
CA ARG A 41 -13.54 5.93 -18.71
C ARG A 41 -14.64 6.61 -19.51
N ASN A 42 -15.64 7.18 -18.84
CA ASN A 42 -16.79 7.85 -19.47
C ASN A 42 -16.68 9.38 -19.39
N TYR A 43 -15.48 9.93 -19.13
CA TYR A 43 -15.30 11.35 -18.89
C TYR A 43 -15.75 12.22 -20.06
N GLY A 44 -15.58 11.77 -21.31
CA GLY A 44 -16.04 12.51 -22.50
C GLY A 44 -17.54 12.81 -22.46
N ASP A 45 -18.36 11.77 -22.29
CA ASP A 45 -19.82 11.89 -22.20
C ASP A 45 -20.26 12.70 -20.98
N MET A 46 -19.57 12.50 -19.85
CA MET A 46 -19.85 13.26 -18.62
C MET A 46 -19.52 14.74 -18.78
N ALA A 47 -18.36 15.08 -19.36
CA ALA A 47 -17.95 16.45 -19.60
C ALA A 47 -18.92 17.18 -20.55
N ASP A 48 -19.49 16.48 -21.53
CA ASP A 48 -20.54 17.01 -22.40
C ASP A 48 -21.85 17.24 -21.67
N LEU A 49 -22.27 16.31 -20.80
CA LEU A 49 -23.49 16.44 -20.01
C LEU A 49 -23.50 17.70 -19.11
N ILE A 50 -22.35 18.04 -18.50
CA ILE A 50 -22.23 19.18 -17.58
C ILE A 50 -21.52 20.40 -18.18
N GLY A 51 -21.24 20.40 -19.49
CA GLY A 51 -20.67 21.53 -20.20
C GLY A 51 -19.25 21.93 -19.74
N LEU A 52 -18.44 20.98 -19.28
CA LEU A 52 -17.06 21.27 -18.87
C LEU A 52 -16.18 21.54 -20.08
N PRO A 53 -15.27 22.53 -20.05
CA PRO A 53 -14.29 22.73 -21.11
C PRO A 53 -13.22 21.61 -21.11
N GLY A 54 -12.65 21.30 -22.28
CA GLY A 54 -11.52 20.36 -22.41
C GLY A 54 -11.76 19.21 -23.41
N PRO A 55 -10.84 18.24 -23.51
CA PRO A 55 -10.95 17.11 -24.42
C PRO A 55 -12.10 16.14 -24.05
N ARG A 56 -12.77 15.56 -25.06
CA ARG A 56 -13.83 14.55 -24.89
C ARG A 56 -13.25 13.16 -25.05
N GLN A 57 -12.39 12.80 -24.11
CA GLN A 57 -11.62 11.55 -24.13
C GLN A 57 -11.57 10.95 -22.72
N PRO A 58 -11.32 9.64 -22.60
CA PRO A 58 -11.10 9.02 -21.30
C PRO A 58 -9.99 9.73 -20.51
N MET A 59 -10.20 9.90 -19.21
CA MET A 59 -9.25 10.56 -18.31
C MET A 59 -8.22 9.55 -17.77
N SER A 60 -7.25 9.19 -18.61
CA SER A 60 -6.25 8.14 -18.35
C SER A 60 -4.91 8.66 -17.81
N GLY A 61 -4.74 9.97 -17.68
CA GLY A 61 -3.46 10.59 -17.33
C GLY A 61 -2.91 10.20 -15.95
N PRO A 62 -1.60 10.38 -15.72
CA PRO A 62 -0.92 9.96 -14.48
C PRO A 62 -1.51 10.59 -13.21
N TYR A 63 -1.97 11.85 -13.29
CA TYR A 63 -2.64 12.51 -12.16
C TYR A 63 -4.02 11.93 -11.85
N ALA A 64 -4.74 11.39 -12.84
CA ALA A 64 -5.98 10.66 -12.60
C ALA A 64 -5.72 9.32 -11.90
N ALA A 65 -4.60 8.67 -12.20
CA ALA A 65 -4.14 7.47 -11.51
C ALA A 65 -3.77 7.75 -10.04
N VAL A 66 -3.14 8.89 -9.75
CA VAL A 66 -2.87 9.34 -8.36
C VAL A 66 -4.18 9.70 -7.65
N LEU A 67 -5.10 10.39 -8.32
CA LEU A 67 -6.40 10.75 -7.73
C LEU A 67 -7.24 9.51 -7.41
N ALA A 68 -7.08 8.41 -8.14
CA ALA A 68 -7.68 7.12 -7.82
C ALA A 68 -7.30 6.61 -6.42
N LEU A 69 -6.12 6.97 -5.89
CA LEU A 69 -5.74 6.68 -4.51
C LEU A 69 -6.67 7.37 -3.51
N VAL A 70 -7.13 8.59 -3.81
CA VAL A 70 -8.07 9.31 -2.93
C VAL A 70 -9.44 8.66 -2.97
N PHE A 71 -9.89 8.24 -4.15
CA PHE A 71 -11.17 7.55 -4.31
C PHE A 71 -11.18 6.14 -3.70
N SER A 72 -10.04 5.47 -3.61
CA SER A 72 -9.93 4.21 -2.87
C SER A 72 -9.71 4.44 -1.37
N ALA A 73 -8.80 5.34 -0.98
CA ALA A 73 -8.49 5.62 0.42
C ALA A 73 -9.64 6.28 1.19
N GLY A 74 -10.34 7.24 0.58
CA GLY A 74 -11.39 8.02 1.23
C GLY A 74 -12.47 7.13 1.87
N PRO A 75 -13.16 6.26 1.10
CA PRO A 75 -14.14 5.33 1.64
C PRO A 75 -13.55 4.42 2.73
N MET A 76 -12.34 3.91 2.54
CA MET A 76 -11.69 3.05 3.54
C MET A 76 -11.43 3.77 4.86
N VAL A 77 -10.94 5.02 4.80
CA VAL A 77 -10.71 5.87 5.97
C VAL A 77 -12.01 6.18 6.68
N LEU A 78 -13.04 6.60 5.94
CA LEU A 78 -14.36 6.92 6.50
C LEU A 78 -14.97 5.69 7.17
N TRP A 79 -14.94 4.53 6.51
CA TRP A 79 -15.42 3.28 7.09
C TRP A 79 -14.66 2.90 8.36
N SER A 80 -13.33 2.97 8.31
CA SER A 80 -12.46 2.64 9.44
C SER A 80 -12.74 3.52 10.66
N ILE A 81 -13.00 4.81 10.45
CA ILE A 81 -13.25 5.75 11.55
C ILE A 81 -14.69 5.67 12.06
N PHE A 82 -15.68 5.70 11.17
CA PHE A 82 -17.08 5.87 11.56
C PHE A 82 -17.81 4.55 11.81
N VAL A 83 -17.43 3.47 11.12
CA VAL A 83 -18.07 2.16 11.25
C VAL A 83 -17.24 1.25 12.15
N ASP A 84 -16.00 0.95 11.75
CA ASP A 84 -15.14 0.02 12.51
C ASP A 84 -14.56 0.66 13.79
N LYS A 85 -14.59 1.99 13.87
CA LYS A 85 -14.08 2.80 15.00
C LYS A 85 -12.66 2.41 15.41
N VAL A 86 -11.80 2.14 14.43
CA VAL A 86 -10.44 1.63 14.66
C VAL A 86 -9.61 2.57 15.53
N HIS A 87 -9.88 3.87 15.48
CA HIS A 87 -9.23 4.88 16.30
C HIS A 87 -9.42 4.65 17.81
N ARG A 88 -10.48 3.96 18.25
CA ARG A 88 -10.75 3.64 19.67
C ARG A 88 -10.12 2.33 20.13
N ARG A 89 -9.46 1.58 19.24
CA ARG A 89 -8.86 0.29 19.62
C ARG A 89 -7.61 0.52 20.47
N ALA A 90 -7.42 -0.31 21.50
CA ALA A 90 -6.24 -0.28 22.35
C ALA A 90 -4.92 -0.49 21.55
N SER A 91 -5.00 -1.23 20.44
CA SER A 91 -3.89 -1.46 19.50
C SER A 91 -3.28 -0.19 18.93
N THR A 92 -4.01 0.92 18.87
CA THR A 92 -3.51 2.21 18.38
C THR A 92 -2.48 2.83 19.34
N GLY A 93 -2.56 2.50 20.64
CA GLY A 93 -1.82 3.16 21.71
C GLY A 93 -2.29 4.60 21.97
N LEU A 94 -3.55 4.92 21.64
CA LEU A 94 -4.13 6.26 21.82
C LEU A 94 -5.21 6.24 22.92
N ASP A 95 -5.10 7.18 23.85
CA ASP A 95 -6.09 7.51 24.86
C ASP A 95 -6.78 8.83 24.49
N TRP A 96 -7.96 8.72 23.89
CA TRP A 96 -8.76 9.86 23.47
C TRP A 96 -9.54 10.50 24.62
N ASP A 97 -9.70 9.81 25.74
CA ASP A 97 -10.55 10.24 26.85
C ASP A 97 -9.77 11.12 27.84
N ASN A 98 -8.43 11.07 27.81
CA ASN A 98 -7.55 11.90 28.61
C ASN A 98 -6.49 12.67 27.78
N PRO A 99 -6.89 13.62 26.90
CA PRO A 99 -5.95 14.38 26.10
C PRO A 99 -5.15 15.36 26.96
N ARG A 100 -3.82 15.26 26.92
CA ARG A 100 -2.94 16.23 27.59
C ARG A 100 -3.05 17.64 26.98
N PRO A 101 -2.72 18.71 27.74
CA PRO A 101 -2.69 20.08 27.21
C PRO A 101 -1.75 20.22 26.01
N LEU A 102 -2.08 21.13 25.10
CA LEU A 102 -1.19 21.48 23.99
C LEU A 102 0.15 21.95 24.55
N GLY A 103 1.20 21.28 24.10
CA GLY A 103 2.57 21.59 24.46
C GLY A 103 3.08 20.99 25.78
N HIS A 104 2.31 20.13 26.45
CA HIS A 104 2.78 19.39 27.62
C HIS A 104 4.09 18.60 27.33
N ASP A 105 4.16 17.97 26.16
CA ASP A 105 5.30 17.12 25.74
C ASP A 105 6.12 17.78 24.60
N LEU A 106 6.24 19.12 24.54
CA LEU A 106 6.96 19.80 23.44
C LEU A 106 8.36 19.27 23.22
N ASP A 107 9.11 19.02 24.30
CA ASP A 107 10.48 18.50 24.21
C ASP A 107 10.53 17.12 23.54
N VAL A 108 9.52 16.27 23.78
CA VAL A 108 9.41 14.96 23.13
C VAL A 108 9.02 15.16 21.67
N SER A 109 8.01 15.98 21.39
CA SER A 109 7.54 16.23 20.02
C SER A 109 8.63 16.85 19.13
N VAL A 110 9.44 17.78 19.65
CA VAL A 110 10.55 18.39 18.89
C VAL A 110 11.61 17.35 18.56
N VAL A 111 11.97 16.47 19.49
CA VAL A 111 12.93 15.38 19.24
C VAL A 111 12.40 14.40 18.20
N LYS A 112 11.11 14.06 18.26
CA LYS A 112 10.45 13.25 17.21
C LYS A 112 10.54 13.88 15.85
N LEU A 113 10.19 15.16 15.75
CA LEU A 113 10.22 15.90 14.49
C LEU A 113 11.64 15.94 13.92
N ALA A 114 12.65 16.15 14.76
CA ALA A 114 14.05 16.06 14.35
C ALA A 114 14.41 14.67 13.79
N GLY A 115 14.03 13.59 14.49
CA GLY A 115 14.24 12.22 14.01
C GLY A 115 13.49 11.92 12.71
N LEU A 116 12.25 12.39 12.60
CA LEU A 116 11.41 12.19 11.42
C LEU A 116 11.95 12.93 10.19
N TRP A 117 12.31 14.21 10.34
CA TRP A 117 12.89 15.01 9.27
C TRP A 117 14.27 14.50 8.84
N ALA A 118 15.10 14.06 9.79
CA ALA A 118 16.36 13.40 9.46
C ALA A 118 16.13 12.12 8.66
N THR A 119 15.09 11.34 9.01
CA THR A 119 14.70 10.15 8.24
C THR A 119 14.31 10.51 6.80
N TYR A 120 13.50 11.56 6.64
CA TYR A 120 13.12 12.06 5.31
C TYR A 120 14.33 12.52 4.50
N ALA A 121 15.22 13.29 5.12
CA ALA A 121 16.43 13.78 4.46
C ALA A 121 17.35 12.63 4.01
N ILE A 122 17.52 11.60 4.83
CA ILE A 122 18.32 10.42 4.48
C ILE A 122 17.68 9.65 3.31
N ILE A 123 16.37 9.40 3.34
CA ILE A 123 15.66 8.73 2.25
C ILE A 123 15.74 9.55 0.95
N ALA A 124 15.52 10.87 1.04
CA ALA A 124 15.66 11.76 -0.10
C ALA A 124 17.08 11.74 -0.67
N GLY A 125 18.11 11.76 0.20
CA GLY A 125 19.50 11.60 -0.20
C GLY A 125 19.75 10.28 -0.94
N LEU A 126 19.18 9.17 -0.45
CA LEU A 126 19.26 7.88 -1.13
C LEU A 126 18.58 7.89 -2.50
N TYR A 127 17.41 8.53 -2.66
CA TYR A 127 16.78 8.70 -3.96
C TYR A 127 17.62 9.53 -4.93
N CYS A 128 18.33 10.55 -4.45
CA CYS A 128 19.25 11.34 -5.27
C CYS A 128 20.49 10.55 -5.69
N LEU A 129 21.02 9.68 -4.83
CA LEU A 129 22.21 8.87 -5.11
C LEU A 129 21.92 7.71 -6.07
N ALA A 130 20.76 7.09 -5.93
CA ALA A 130 20.36 5.93 -6.71
C ALA A 130 19.82 6.33 -8.10
N ARG A 131 20.68 6.26 -9.12
CA ARG A 131 20.40 6.72 -10.49
C ARG A 131 19.15 6.10 -11.14
N TRP A 132 18.76 4.88 -10.76
CA TRP A 132 17.58 4.22 -11.35
C TRP A 132 16.25 4.91 -11.02
N TYR A 133 16.17 5.66 -9.91
CA TYR A 133 14.98 6.46 -9.61
C TYR A 133 14.77 7.63 -10.59
N TRP A 134 15.80 7.97 -11.37
CA TRP A 134 15.77 9.04 -12.35
C TRP A 134 15.68 8.52 -13.78
N GLN A 135 15.03 7.36 -13.96
CA GLN A 135 14.83 6.72 -15.25
C GLN A 135 13.42 6.15 -15.39
N GLY A 136 12.88 6.20 -16.60
CA GLY A 136 11.60 5.59 -16.95
C GLY A 136 10.45 6.04 -16.04
N GLN A 137 9.67 5.06 -15.59
CA GLN A 137 8.47 5.28 -14.78
C GLN A 137 8.75 5.90 -13.40
N TYR A 138 9.96 5.75 -12.86
CA TYR A 138 10.33 6.33 -11.56
C TYR A 138 10.43 7.86 -11.57
N LEU A 139 10.60 8.49 -12.74
CA LEU A 139 10.60 9.95 -12.85
C LEU A 139 9.30 10.55 -12.30
N PHE A 140 8.15 9.94 -12.64
CA PHE A 140 6.86 10.37 -12.11
C PHE A 140 6.77 10.17 -10.59
N ALA A 141 7.29 9.06 -10.06
CA ALA A 141 7.35 8.85 -8.63
C ALA A 141 8.20 9.91 -7.90
N MET A 142 9.35 10.28 -8.47
CA MET A 142 10.20 11.32 -7.90
C MET A 142 9.54 12.70 -7.94
N GLU A 143 8.77 13.01 -9.00
CA GLU A 143 7.98 14.24 -9.08
C GLU A 143 6.92 14.30 -7.97
N ILE A 144 6.13 13.23 -7.81
CA ILE A 144 5.09 13.15 -6.77
C ILE A 144 5.71 13.19 -5.36
N ILE A 145 6.77 12.43 -5.11
CA ILE A 145 7.46 12.41 -3.81
C ILE A 145 8.10 13.77 -3.51
N GLY A 146 8.72 14.40 -4.51
CA GLY A 146 9.31 15.73 -4.40
C GLY A 146 8.26 16.80 -4.07
N ALA A 147 7.12 16.77 -4.76
CA ALA A 147 5.99 17.65 -4.48
C ALA A 147 5.39 17.39 -3.09
N ALA A 148 5.30 16.13 -2.67
CA ALA A 148 4.76 15.75 -1.35
C ALA A 148 5.70 16.07 -0.18
N ALA A 149 7.01 16.24 -0.41
CA ALA A 149 7.99 16.47 0.64
C ALA A 149 7.67 17.71 1.49
N ILE A 150 7.32 18.84 0.86
CA ILE A 150 7.02 20.09 1.57
C ILE A 150 5.75 19.94 2.43
N PRO A 151 4.59 19.51 1.89
CA PRO A 151 3.42 19.23 2.70
C PRO A 151 3.68 18.24 3.83
N LEU A 152 4.45 17.17 3.60
CA LEU A 152 4.75 16.18 4.63
C LEU A 152 5.56 16.77 5.79
N VAL A 153 6.59 17.57 5.50
CA VAL A 153 7.37 18.26 6.54
C VAL A 153 6.48 19.24 7.31
N VAL A 154 5.72 20.08 6.61
CA VAL A 154 4.86 21.09 7.25
C VAL A 154 3.76 20.45 8.10
N LEU A 155 3.05 19.45 7.55
CA LEU A 155 1.93 18.78 8.23
C LEU A 155 2.38 17.81 9.32
N SER A 156 3.64 17.35 9.29
CA SER A 156 4.18 16.53 10.39
C SER A 156 4.18 17.27 11.73
N VAL A 157 4.39 18.59 11.73
CA VAL A 157 4.40 19.42 12.96
C VAL A 157 3.06 19.39 13.69
N PRO A 158 1.94 19.88 13.10
CA PRO A 158 0.65 19.83 13.77
C PRO A 158 0.20 18.39 14.04
N TYR A 159 0.53 17.43 13.18
CA TYR A 159 0.18 16.02 13.40
C TYR A 159 0.88 15.44 14.64
N VAL A 160 2.19 15.60 14.78
CA VAL A 160 2.94 15.08 15.95
C VAL A 160 2.49 15.78 17.22
N LEU A 161 2.36 17.12 17.21
CA LEU A 161 1.89 17.89 18.37
C LEU A 161 0.48 17.51 18.79
N TRP A 162 -0.40 17.20 17.85
CA TRP A 162 -1.76 16.73 18.14
C TRP A 162 -1.76 15.31 18.68
N LEU A 163 -1.04 14.39 18.03
CA LEU A 163 -1.04 12.97 18.37
C LEU A 163 -0.38 12.70 19.71
N ASP A 164 0.73 13.37 20.03
CA ASP A 164 1.45 13.20 21.29
C ASP A 164 0.57 13.50 22.50
N ARG A 165 -0.43 14.38 22.37
CA ARG A 165 -1.37 14.66 23.47
C ARG A 165 -2.13 13.44 23.96
N VAL A 166 -2.39 12.49 23.06
CA VAL A 166 -3.22 11.30 23.30
C VAL A 166 -2.43 10.00 23.25
N MET A 167 -1.14 10.02 22.89
CA MET A 167 -0.33 8.79 22.88
C MET A 167 -0.01 8.30 24.30
N VAL A 168 -0.35 7.05 24.60
CA VAL A 168 -0.03 6.43 25.91
C VAL A 168 1.49 6.40 26.16
N GLU A 169 2.28 6.03 25.15
CA GLU A 169 3.74 6.11 25.18
C GLU A 169 4.22 7.05 24.06
N PRO A 170 4.48 8.33 24.38
CA PRO A 170 4.99 9.28 23.40
C PRO A 170 6.36 8.92 22.87
N ARG A 171 7.26 8.22 23.58
CA ARG A 171 8.62 7.97 23.08
C ARG A 171 8.64 6.80 22.08
N ASP A 172 8.20 7.07 20.86
CA ASP A 172 8.20 6.11 19.75
C ASP A 172 9.54 6.03 19.00
N GLY A 173 9.60 5.21 17.94
CA GLY A 173 10.82 5.01 17.14
C GLY A 173 11.40 6.30 16.55
N ALA A 174 10.56 7.28 16.19
CA ALA A 174 11.03 8.57 15.70
C ALA A 174 11.68 9.38 16.82
N TRP A 175 11.13 9.31 18.04
CA TRP A 175 11.76 9.91 19.21
C TRP A 175 13.11 9.27 19.52
N HIS A 176 13.19 7.93 19.55
CA HIS A 176 14.44 7.22 19.84
C HIS A 176 15.54 7.53 18.82
N PHE A 177 15.19 7.61 17.54
CA PHE A 177 16.14 8.00 16.50
C PHE A 177 16.55 9.48 16.63
N GLY A 178 15.62 10.39 16.89
CA GLY A 178 15.92 11.80 17.13
C GLY A 178 16.79 12.03 18.38
N ALA A 179 16.53 11.30 19.45
CA ALA A 179 17.31 11.34 20.68
C ALA A 179 18.76 10.87 20.44
N MET A 180 18.93 9.78 19.69
CA MET A 180 20.25 9.30 19.26
C MET A 180 21.01 10.36 18.44
N LEU A 181 20.36 11.02 17.48
CA LEU A 181 20.99 12.06 16.64
C LEU A 181 21.38 13.31 17.42
N THR A 182 20.60 13.65 18.44
CA THR A 182 20.81 14.87 19.25
C THR A 182 21.64 14.62 20.51
N GLY A 183 22.13 13.39 20.72
CA GLY A 183 22.94 13.02 21.88
C GLY A 183 22.17 13.01 23.20
N ARG A 184 20.83 12.90 23.16
CA ARG A 184 20.00 12.79 24.37
C ARG A 184 20.08 11.38 24.96
N GLU A 185 20.02 11.28 26.28
CA GLU A 185 19.98 10.01 26.99
C GLU A 185 18.60 9.32 26.93
N GLY A 186 18.56 8.02 27.25
CA GLY A 186 17.32 7.26 27.36
C GLY A 186 16.74 6.72 26.05
N TRP A 187 17.52 6.71 24.96
CA TRP A 187 17.13 6.04 23.72
C TRP A 187 17.45 4.54 23.74
N ASP A 188 16.65 3.74 23.02
CA ASP A 188 16.82 2.30 22.90
C ASP A 188 17.28 1.94 21.46
N PRO A 189 18.45 1.28 21.30
CA PRO A 189 18.93 0.82 20.00
C PRO A 189 17.98 -0.10 19.24
N GLU A 190 17.18 -0.91 19.92
CA GLU A 190 16.24 -1.80 19.24
C GLU A 190 15.07 -1.01 18.63
N GLN A 191 14.64 0.07 19.27
CA GLN A 191 13.61 0.97 18.71
C GLN A 191 14.13 1.70 17.46
N VAL A 192 15.40 2.10 17.45
CA VAL A 192 16.05 2.70 16.27
C VAL A 192 16.13 1.70 15.11
N LYS A 193 16.45 0.43 15.37
CA LYS A 193 16.43 -0.63 14.34
C LYS A 193 15.02 -0.86 13.80
N LYS A 194 14.00 -0.90 14.66
CA LYS A 194 12.60 -1.04 14.26
C LYS A 194 12.14 0.12 13.39
N HIS A 195 12.50 1.35 13.78
CA HIS A 195 12.26 2.57 13.00
C HIS A 195 12.83 2.43 11.58
N TRP A 196 14.11 2.07 11.45
CA TRP A 196 14.74 1.95 10.13
C TRP A 196 14.20 0.80 9.29
N ARG A 197 13.87 -0.36 9.88
CA ARG A 197 13.19 -1.44 9.14
C ARG A 197 11.88 -0.95 8.53
N ALA A 198 11.06 -0.22 9.30
CA ALA A 198 9.80 0.33 8.80
C ALA A 198 10.01 1.39 7.70
N TRP A 199 10.94 2.32 7.90
CA TRP A 199 11.18 3.42 6.96
C TRP A 199 11.88 2.99 5.68
N ILE A 200 12.76 1.98 5.71
CA ILE A 200 13.35 1.41 4.49
C ILE A 200 12.27 0.74 3.65
N ILE A 201 11.37 -0.04 4.27
CA ILE A 201 10.22 -0.64 3.58
C ILE A 201 9.36 0.46 2.94
N LYS A 202 8.98 1.48 3.73
CA LYS A 202 8.13 2.56 3.24
C LYS A 202 8.80 3.35 2.12
N GLY A 203 10.08 3.71 2.25
CA GLY A 203 10.82 4.40 1.22
C GLY A 203 10.93 3.58 -0.08
N PHE A 204 11.30 2.32 0.02
CA PHE A 204 11.43 1.46 -1.16
C PHE A 204 10.09 1.24 -1.87
N PHE A 205 9.07 0.76 -1.14
CA PHE A 205 7.80 0.40 -1.74
C PHE A 205 6.95 1.59 -2.14
N SER A 206 7.02 2.74 -1.46
CA SER A 206 6.24 3.91 -1.88
C SER A 206 6.71 4.43 -3.25
N ALA A 207 8.03 4.53 -3.47
CA ALA A 207 8.57 4.95 -4.75
C ALA A 207 8.23 3.97 -5.87
N PHE A 208 8.33 2.67 -5.61
CA PHE A 208 7.93 1.63 -6.55
C PHE A 208 6.43 1.67 -6.86
N MET A 209 5.58 1.70 -5.85
CA MET A 209 4.14 1.68 -6.04
C MET A 209 3.66 2.91 -6.82
N ILE A 210 4.17 4.10 -6.50
CA ILE A 210 3.81 5.33 -7.22
C ILE A 210 4.27 5.27 -8.69
N SER A 211 5.43 4.68 -8.99
CA SER A 211 5.97 4.66 -10.35
C SER A 211 5.11 3.83 -11.32
N ILE A 212 4.48 2.77 -10.82
CA ILE A 212 3.68 1.85 -11.65
C ILE A 212 2.19 2.23 -11.74
N LEU A 213 1.71 3.21 -10.96
CA LEU A 213 0.30 3.65 -11.00
C LEU A 213 -0.17 4.07 -12.40
N PRO A 214 0.56 4.93 -13.16
CA PRO A 214 0.01 5.49 -14.39
C PRO A 214 -0.23 4.47 -15.48
N GLY A 215 0.70 3.52 -15.67
CA GLY A 215 0.67 2.58 -16.80
C GLY A 215 -0.55 1.68 -16.78
N GLY A 216 -0.76 0.96 -15.68
CA GLY A 216 -1.91 0.06 -15.55
C GLY A 216 -3.24 0.81 -15.52
N PHE A 217 -3.29 1.98 -14.85
CA PHE A 217 -4.50 2.79 -14.81
C PHE A 217 -4.91 3.27 -16.20
N ALA A 218 -3.96 3.79 -16.99
CA ALA A 218 -4.21 4.22 -18.35
C ALA A 218 -4.69 3.06 -19.22
N PHE A 219 -4.05 1.88 -19.11
CA PHE A 219 -4.49 0.69 -19.83
C PHE A 219 -5.96 0.37 -19.56
N VAL A 220 -6.38 0.29 -18.29
CA VAL A 220 -7.76 -0.07 -17.92
C VAL A 220 -8.76 0.99 -18.38
N VAL A 221 -8.42 2.28 -18.24
CA VAL A 221 -9.30 3.38 -18.63
C VAL A 221 -9.48 3.48 -20.14
N GLU A 222 -8.40 3.29 -20.91
CA GLU A 222 -8.41 3.43 -22.39
C GLU A 222 -8.86 2.16 -23.12
N ASN A 223 -8.79 0.98 -22.47
CA ASN A 223 -9.04 -0.29 -23.16
C ASN A 223 -10.42 -0.32 -23.82
N ASN A 224 -10.54 -0.51 -25.13
CA ASN A 224 -11.85 -0.71 -25.74
C ASN A 224 -12.41 -2.09 -25.32
N ALA A 225 -13.65 -2.19 -24.83
CA ALA A 225 -14.26 -3.48 -24.48
C ALA A 225 -15.04 -4.12 -25.66
N GLN A 226 -15.17 -3.43 -26.79
CA GLN A 226 -15.91 -3.91 -27.95
C GLN A 226 -15.28 -5.20 -28.51
N GLY A 227 -16.13 -6.22 -28.67
CA GLY A 227 -15.73 -7.53 -29.20
C GLY A 227 -14.81 -8.34 -28.28
N ILE A 228 -14.59 -7.92 -27.03
CA ILE A 228 -13.59 -8.56 -26.15
C ILE A 228 -13.91 -10.02 -25.83
N PHE A 229 -15.20 -10.40 -25.76
CA PHE A 229 -15.63 -11.78 -25.57
C PHE A 229 -15.41 -12.69 -26.79
N ALA A 230 -14.90 -12.17 -27.92
CA ALA A 230 -14.48 -13.00 -29.05
C ALA A 230 -12.96 -13.28 -29.01
N ASP A 231 -12.22 -12.60 -28.14
CA ASP A 231 -10.76 -12.69 -28.01
C ASP A 231 -10.38 -13.08 -26.58
N PRO A 232 -10.22 -14.39 -26.29
CA PRO A 232 -9.91 -14.87 -24.94
C PRO A 232 -8.59 -14.32 -24.40
N ALA A 233 -7.60 -14.05 -25.25
CA ALA A 233 -6.31 -13.53 -24.82
C ALA A 233 -6.44 -12.08 -24.35
N ARG A 234 -7.12 -11.25 -25.14
CA ARG A 234 -7.40 -9.85 -24.78
C ARG A 234 -8.31 -9.74 -23.56
N LEU A 235 -9.31 -10.62 -23.43
CA LEU A 235 -10.16 -10.68 -22.24
C LEU A 235 -9.35 -11.01 -20.99
N ALA A 236 -8.51 -12.05 -21.04
CA ALA A 236 -7.66 -12.43 -19.93
C ALA A 236 -6.69 -11.29 -19.55
N GLN A 237 -6.05 -10.65 -20.53
CA GLN A 237 -5.16 -9.52 -20.30
C GLN A 237 -5.88 -8.35 -19.62
N LEU A 238 -7.07 -7.96 -20.08
CA LEU A 238 -7.84 -6.89 -19.44
C LEU A 238 -8.18 -7.22 -17.98
N CYS A 239 -8.67 -8.44 -17.72
CA CYS A 239 -9.01 -8.86 -16.37
C CYS A 239 -7.77 -8.89 -15.45
N ILE A 240 -6.65 -9.42 -15.93
CA ILE A 240 -5.39 -9.47 -15.17
C ILE A 240 -4.89 -8.05 -14.87
N GLU A 241 -4.88 -7.15 -15.86
CA GLU A 241 -4.44 -5.78 -15.66
C GLU A 241 -5.36 -5.02 -14.69
N MET A 242 -6.68 -5.24 -14.78
CA MET A 242 -7.63 -4.66 -13.83
C MET A 242 -7.34 -5.14 -12.40
N LEU A 243 -7.04 -6.42 -12.20
CA LEU A 243 -6.68 -6.97 -10.90
C LEU A 243 -5.35 -6.39 -10.38
N PHE A 244 -4.36 -6.18 -11.24
CA PHE A 244 -3.12 -5.49 -10.86
C PHE A 244 -3.36 -4.01 -10.52
N VAL A 245 -4.22 -3.31 -11.25
CA VAL A 245 -4.59 -1.93 -10.88
C VAL A 245 -5.26 -1.90 -9.51
N ILE A 246 -6.15 -2.84 -9.21
CA ILE A 246 -6.77 -2.95 -7.87
C ILE A 246 -5.69 -3.18 -6.81
N ASP A 247 -4.80 -4.15 -7.03
CA ASP A 247 -3.70 -4.48 -6.12
C ASP A 247 -2.79 -3.28 -5.87
N VAL A 248 -2.29 -2.65 -6.93
CA VAL A 248 -1.38 -1.50 -6.85
C VAL A 248 -2.05 -0.31 -6.18
N GLN A 249 -3.29 0.02 -6.54
CA GLN A 249 -4.00 1.18 -5.98
C GLN A 249 -4.25 0.99 -4.47
N ILE A 250 -4.82 -0.15 -4.06
CA ILE A 250 -5.08 -0.43 -2.64
C ILE A 250 -3.75 -0.62 -1.88
N GLY A 251 -2.79 -1.32 -2.47
CA GLY A 251 -1.47 -1.55 -1.89
C GLY A 251 -0.70 -0.25 -1.65
N THR A 252 -0.75 0.69 -2.60
CA THR A 252 -0.19 2.04 -2.46
C THR A 252 -0.80 2.75 -1.26
N VAL A 253 -2.12 2.71 -1.10
CA VAL A 253 -2.80 3.31 0.06
C VAL A 253 -2.26 2.73 1.37
N GLY A 254 -2.04 1.42 1.44
CA GLY A 254 -1.43 0.75 2.59
C GLY A 254 -0.03 1.25 2.94
N TYR A 255 0.80 1.57 1.94
CA TYR A 255 2.13 2.17 2.17
C TYR A 255 2.08 3.64 2.57
N LEU A 256 1.10 4.40 2.09
CA LEU A 256 0.99 5.82 2.38
C LEU A 256 0.35 6.09 3.75
N LEU A 257 -0.80 5.46 4.04
CA LEU A 257 -1.64 5.72 5.23
C LEU A 257 -1.21 4.95 6.48
N THR A 258 0.06 5.06 6.86
CA THR A 258 0.64 4.40 8.04
C THR A 258 0.37 5.16 9.35
N MET A 259 -0.88 5.51 9.63
CA MET A 259 -1.26 6.40 10.74
C MET A 259 -1.84 5.64 11.93
N ARG A 260 -1.50 6.08 13.17
CA ARG A 260 -2.01 5.47 14.40
C ARG A 260 -3.53 5.60 14.58
N PRO A 261 -4.18 6.75 14.28
CA PRO A 261 -5.64 6.86 14.37
C PRO A 261 -6.40 5.90 13.44
N LEU A 262 -5.78 5.42 12.37
CA LEU A 262 -6.35 4.41 11.47
C LEU A 262 -6.01 2.97 11.91
N ASP A 263 -5.28 2.81 13.02
CA ASP A 263 -4.69 1.55 13.45
C ASP A 263 -3.91 0.84 12.32
N ALA A 264 -3.31 1.63 11.42
CA ALA A 264 -2.61 1.16 10.22
C ALA A 264 -1.10 1.47 10.28
N HIS A 265 -0.61 1.91 11.44
CA HIS A 265 0.80 2.15 11.66
C HIS A 265 1.62 0.84 11.63
N ILE A 266 2.88 0.95 11.22
CA ILE A 266 3.80 -0.19 11.24
C ILE A 266 4.22 -0.44 12.70
N ARG A 267 3.95 -1.64 13.21
CA ARG A 267 4.35 -2.06 14.57
C ARG A 267 5.78 -2.61 14.57
N SER A 268 6.13 -3.37 13.52
CA SER A 268 7.51 -3.82 13.27
C SER A 268 7.71 -4.17 11.79
N GLY A 269 8.97 -4.13 11.34
CA GLY A 269 9.40 -4.73 10.08
C GLY A 269 10.03 -6.10 10.31
N ASN A 270 10.01 -6.96 9.30
CA ASN A 270 10.57 -8.32 9.36
C ASN A 270 12.06 -8.27 9.78
N PRO A 271 12.47 -8.97 10.84
CA PRO A 271 13.85 -8.94 11.30
C PRO A 271 14.78 -9.89 10.52
N PHE A 272 14.24 -10.81 9.72
CA PHE A 272 15.01 -11.89 9.08
C PHE A 272 15.47 -11.52 7.68
N LEU A 273 16.78 -11.62 7.44
CA LEU A 273 17.39 -11.33 6.13
C LEU A 273 16.75 -12.13 4.98
N GLY A 274 16.41 -13.40 5.21
CA GLY A 274 15.77 -14.25 4.20
C GLY A 274 14.44 -13.68 3.69
N GLY A 275 13.64 -13.06 4.56
CA GLY A 275 12.39 -12.40 4.15
C GLY A 275 12.64 -11.19 3.25
N TRP A 276 13.68 -10.40 3.55
CA TRP A 276 14.07 -9.26 2.73
C TRP A 276 14.60 -9.68 1.36
N LEU A 277 15.45 -10.70 1.30
CA LEU A 277 15.98 -11.21 0.03
C LEU A 277 14.86 -11.77 -0.86
N ALA A 278 13.96 -12.58 -0.29
CA ALA A 278 12.82 -13.12 -1.00
C ALA A 278 11.87 -12.03 -1.52
N ALA A 279 11.69 -10.94 -0.77
CA ALA A 279 10.91 -9.80 -1.24
C ALA A 279 11.65 -9.04 -2.34
N LEU A 280 12.88 -8.59 -2.08
CA LEU A 280 13.60 -7.67 -2.97
C LEU A 280 13.83 -8.27 -4.36
N ILE A 281 14.11 -9.57 -4.48
CA ILE A 281 14.29 -10.21 -5.81
C ILE A 281 13.04 -10.13 -6.69
N CYS A 282 11.85 -10.02 -6.08
CA CYS A 282 10.56 -9.94 -6.77
C CYS A 282 10.14 -8.52 -7.15
N TYR A 283 10.86 -7.48 -6.69
CA TYR A 283 10.51 -6.09 -6.97
C TYR A 283 11.59 -5.34 -7.75
N PRO A 284 11.22 -4.36 -8.57
CA PRO A 284 12.19 -3.48 -9.22
C PRO A 284 13.05 -2.71 -8.20
N PRO A 285 14.33 -2.47 -8.50
CA PRO A 285 15.02 -2.79 -9.75
C PRO A 285 15.54 -4.23 -9.86
N LEU A 286 15.56 -5.01 -8.77
CA LEU A 286 16.20 -6.34 -8.78
C LEU A 286 15.48 -7.32 -9.70
N VAL A 287 14.15 -7.35 -9.69
CA VAL A 287 13.39 -8.26 -10.58
C VAL A 287 13.72 -8.01 -12.04
N PHE A 288 13.95 -6.76 -12.44
CA PHE A 288 14.35 -6.43 -13.81
C PHE A 288 15.80 -6.85 -14.10
N ALA A 289 16.70 -6.73 -13.12
CA ALA A 289 18.07 -7.20 -13.27
C ALA A 289 18.17 -8.73 -13.44
N PHE A 290 17.28 -9.49 -12.80
CA PHE A 290 17.28 -10.96 -12.90
C PHE A 290 16.37 -11.47 -14.03
N MET A 291 15.12 -11.02 -14.09
CA MET A 291 14.06 -11.58 -14.94
C MET A 291 13.52 -10.60 -15.99
N GLY A 292 14.03 -9.37 -16.07
CA GLY A 292 13.64 -8.42 -17.11
C GLY A 292 14.08 -8.87 -18.51
N PRO A 293 13.73 -8.12 -19.59
CA PRO A 293 14.08 -8.49 -20.96
C PRO A 293 15.57 -8.79 -21.19
N ASP A 294 16.45 -8.03 -20.52
CA ASP A 294 17.91 -8.22 -20.54
C ASP A 294 18.45 -8.81 -19.22
N GLY A 295 17.58 -9.47 -18.46
CA GLY A 295 17.88 -10.00 -17.13
C GLY A 295 18.79 -11.22 -17.17
N MET A 296 19.58 -11.40 -16.10
CA MET A 296 20.59 -12.47 -16.00
C MET A 296 20.04 -13.89 -16.20
N ILE A 297 18.77 -14.12 -15.88
CA ILE A 297 18.07 -15.41 -15.97
C ILE A 297 16.76 -15.30 -16.77
N ALA A 298 16.68 -14.30 -17.66
CA ALA A 298 15.53 -14.13 -18.55
C ALA A 298 15.39 -15.32 -19.50
N TYR A 299 14.23 -15.98 -19.47
CA TYR A 299 13.95 -17.15 -20.32
C TYR A 299 12.94 -16.85 -21.44
N GLU A 300 12.33 -15.66 -21.44
CA GLU A 300 11.37 -15.23 -22.45
C GLU A 300 12.02 -14.49 -23.63
N HIS A 301 13.28 -14.79 -23.94
CA HIS A 301 13.97 -14.16 -25.07
C HIS A 301 13.69 -14.92 -26.38
N ASN A 302 13.23 -14.19 -27.41
CA ASN A 302 12.88 -14.74 -28.73
C ASN A 302 11.90 -15.93 -28.69
N THR A 303 10.96 -15.92 -27.73
CA THR A 303 9.87 -16.91 -27.63
C THR A 303 8.52 -16.21 -27.63
N ALA A 304 7.49 -16.95 -28.05
CA ALA A 304 6.12 -16.45 -28.04
C ALA A 304 5.40 -16.75 -26.72
N GLY A 305 4.40 -15.94 -26.39
CA GLY A 305 3.56 -16.15 -25.20
C GLY A 305 2.54 -17.29 -25.35
N TRP A 306 1.88 -17.65 -24.26
CA TRP A 306 0.87 -18.72 -24.22
C TRP A 306 -0.24 -18.56 -25.26
N ALA A 307 -0.64 -17.32 -25.59
CA ALA A 307 -1.70 -17.07 -26.57
C ALA A 307 -1.31 -17.53 -27.98
N HIS A 308 -0.03 -17.47 -28.32
CA HIS A 308 0.49 -18.00 -29.59
C HIS A 308 0.50 -19.52 -29.59
N TRP A 309 1.08 -20.14 -28.55
CA TRP A 309 1.25 -21.59 -28.46
C TRP A 309 -0.07 -22.36 -28.33
N LEU A 310 -1.05 -21.77 -27.67
CA LEU A 310 -2.40 -22.32 -27.53
C LEU A 310 -3.34 -21.86 -28.67
N GLY A 311 -2.79 -21.18 -29.69
CA GLY A 311 -3.52 -20.72 -30.85
C GLY A 311 -4.25 -21.85 -31.58
N GLY A 312 -5.39 -21.53 -32.18
CA GLY A 312 -6.22 -22.50 -32.91
C GLY A 312 -7.18 -23.33 -32.05
N SER A 313 -7.12 -23.23 -30.72
CA SER A 313 -8.10 -23.84 -29.81
C SER A 313 -8.74 -22.81 -28.87
N PRO A 314 -9.87 -22.19 -29.27
CA PRO A 314 -10.54 -21.17 -28.45
C PRO A 314 -10.91 -21.66 -27.05
N ALA A 315 -11.38 -22.91 -26.92
CA ALA A 315 -11.76 -23.48 -25.62
C ALA A 315 -10.58 -23.56 -24.65
N VAL A 316 -9.39 -23.94 -25.14
CA VAL A 316 -8.17 -24.01 -24.33
C VAL A 316 -7.69 -22.62 -23.94
N LEU A 317 -7.77 -21.64 -24.84
CA LEU A 317 -7.45 -20.25 -24.52
C LEU A 317 -8.36 -19.66 -23.44
N TYR A 318 -9.67 -19.93 -23.49
CA TYR A 318 -10.59 -19.53 -22.42
C TYR A 318 -10.27 -20.20 -21.09
N GLY A 319 -10.02 -21.52 -21.10
CA GLY A 319 -9.67 -22.26 -19.89
C GLY A 319 -8.37 -21.76 -19.25
N TRP A 320 -7.34 -21.53 -20.06
CA TRP A 320 -6.06 -21.02 -19.60
C TRP A 320 -6.16 -19.57 -19.10
N GLY A 321 -6.83 -18.70 -19.87
CA GLY A 321 -7.09 -17.32 -19.46
C GLY A 321 -7.88 -17.22 -18.16
N ALA A 322 -8.91 -18.05 -17.98
CA ALA A 322 -9.69 -18.10 -16.74
C ALA A 322 -8.85 -18.57 -15.54
N LEU A 323 -7.96 -19.56 -15.73
CA LEU A 323 -7.04 -19.99 -14.69
C LEU A 323 -6.08 -18.85 -14.27
N LEU A 324 -5.50 -18.14 -15.24
CA LEU A 324 -4.62 -17.00 -14.96
C LEU A 324 -5.37 -15.90 -14.19
N VAL A 325 -6.56 -15.52 -14.66
CA VAL A 325 -7.41 -14.51 -13.98
C VAL A 325 -7.77 -14.96 -12.56
N LEU A 326 -8.10 -16.24 -12.35
CA LEU A 326 -8.40 -16.78 -11.03
C LEU A 326 -7.19 -16.67 -10.09
N LEU A 327 -6.00 -17.07 -10.54
CA LEU A 327 -4.78 -17.01 -9.73
C LEU A 327 -4.40 -15.57 -9.41
N THR A 328 -4.46 -14.66 -10.38
CA THR A 328 -4.27 -13.22 -10.16
C THR A 328 -5.34 -12.66 -9.23
N GLY A 329 -6.57 -13.17 -9.32
CA GLY A 329 -7.68 -12.79 -8.43
C GLY A 329 -7.42 -13.17 -6.98
N ILE A 330 -6.91 -14.37 -6.73
CA ILE A 330 -6.49 -14.82 -5.39
C ILE A 330 -5.34 -13.94 -4.86
N TYR A 331 -4.39 -13.59 -5.72
CA TYR A 331 -3.29 -12.68 -5.37
C TYR A 331 -3.81 -11.29 -4.97
N ALA A 332 -4.58 -10.62 -5.83
CA ALA A 332 -5.12 -9.29 -5.58
C ALA A 332 -6.11 -9.27 -4.39
N TRP A 333 -6.83 -10.38 -4.17
CA TRP A 333 -7.72 -10.55 -3.03
C TRP A 333 -6.98 -10.41 -1.69
N ALA A 334 -5.74 -10.92 -1.60
CA ALA A 334 -4.95 -10.78 -0.38
C ALA A 334 -4.74 -9.30 -0.03
N THR A 335 -4.34 -8.48 -1.01
CA THR A 335 -4.14 -7.04 -0.84
C THR A 335 -5.43 -6.32 -0.48
N MET A 336 -6.52 -6.63 -1.19
CA MET A 336 -7.84 -6.05 -0.92
C MET A 336 -8.31 -6.39 0.49
N ALA A 337 -8.16 -7.64 0.94
CA ALA A 337 -8.56 -8.08 2.27
C ALA A 337 -7.83 -7.34 3.40
N PHE A 338 -6.56 -6.98 3.20
CA PHE A 338 -5.80 -6.16 4.16
C PHE A 338 -6.12 -4.66 4.07
N GLY A 339 -6.62 -4.17 2.93
CA GLY A 339 -7.02 -2.78 2.70
C GLY A 339 -5.92 -1.79 3.14
N ILE A 340 -6.28 -0.81 3.98
CA ILE A 340 -5.37 0.22 4.49
C ILE A 340 -4.21 -0.31 5.35
N ARG A 341 -4.27 -1.58 5.79
CA ARG A 341 -3.19 -2.22 6.55
C ARG A 341 -2.25 -3.06 5.69
N PHE A 342 -2.53 -3.18 4.39
CA PHE A 342 -1.63 -3.90 3.50
C PHE A 342 -0.22 -3.31 3.54
N SER A 343 0.78 -4.18 3.64
CA SER A 343 2.19 -3.84 3.42
C SER A 343 3.05 -5.09 3.50
N ASN A 344 3.97 -5.23 2.56
CA ASN A 344 4.98 -6.28 2.58
C ASN A 344 5.95 -6.06 3.74
N LEU A 345 6.50 -7.16 4.25
CA LEU A 345 7.55 -7.18 5.28
C LEU A 345 7.21 -6.46 6.60
N THR A 346 5.96 -6.08 6.85
CA THR A 346 5.57 -5.38 8.07
C THR A 346 4.51 -6.13 8.84
N TYR A 347 4.60 -6.06 10.16
CA TYR A 347 3.52 -6.42 11.06
C TYR A 347 2.72 -5.17 11.44
N ARG A 348 1.40 -5.23 11.23
CA ARG A 348 0.43 -4.16 11.55
C ARG A 348 -0.77 -4.66 12.36
N GLY A 349 -0.66 -5.85 12.96
CA GLY A 349 -1.69 -6.45 13.80
C GLY A 349 -2.37 -7.70 13.25
N VAL A 350 -2.07 -8.12 12.02
CA VAL A 350 -2.59 -9.38 11.48
C VAL A 350 -1.68 -10.55 11.79
#